data_AF-A0A7X6DPF6-F1
#
_entry.id   AF-A0A7X6DPF6-F1
#
_cell.length_a   1.000
_cell.length_b   1.000
_cell.length_c   1.000
_cell.angle_alpha   90.00
_cell.angle_beta   90.00
_cell.angle_gamma   90.00
#
_symmetry.space_group_name_H-M   'P 1'
#
loop_
_entity.id
_entity.type
_entity.pdbx_description
1 polymer ?
#
loop_
_entity_poly.entity_id
_entity_poly.type
_entity_poly.pdbx_seq_one_letter_code
_entity_poly.pdbx_strand_id
1 'polypeptide(L)' 'MDCPRCKSVMIEERFQDINDDTGKIHFFGYRCLSCGEILDPVIARNRSHRPARPLRGRGRHVKPVAA' A
#
# COMPACT_ATOMS: atom_id res chain seq x y z
N MET A 1 -15.95 5.59 -5.24
CA MET A 1 -14.96 6.27 -4.37
C MET A 1 -13.78 6.67 -5.25
N ASP A 2 -13.29 7.89 -5.08
CA ASP A 2 -12.19 8.43 -5.91
C ASP A 2 -10.86 8.40 -5.16
N CYS A 3 -9.79 8.06 -5.89
CA CYS A 3 -8.46 7.96 -5.32
C CYS A 3 -7.93 9.32 -4.83
N PRO A 4 -7.44 9.45 -3.60
CA PRO A 4 -6.93 10.74 -3.10
C PRO A 4 -5.68 11.21 -3.86
N ARG A 5 -4.92 10.30 -4.49
CA ARG A 5 -3.71 10.64 -5.26
C ARG A 5 -3.97 11.06 -6.70
N CYS A 6 -4.72 10.25 -7.46
CA CYS A 6 -4.91 10.48 -8.90
C CYS A 6 -6.36 10.69 -9.33
N LYS A 7 -7.30 10.72 -8.38
CA LYS A 7 -8.74 10.95 -8.61
C LYS A 7 -9.45 9.92 -9.50
N SER A 8 -8.81 8.80 -9.81
CA SER A 8 -9.43 7.69 -10.54
C SER A 8 -10.27 6.79 -9.63
N VAL A 9 -11.01 5.86 -10.24
CA VAL A 9 -11.88 4.89 -9.56
C VAL A 9 -11.09 3.98 -8.64
N MET A 10 -11.69 3.70 -7.49
CA MET A 10 -11.25 2.70 -6.54
C MET A 10 -12.28 1.58 -6.43
N ILE A 11 -11.78 0.35 -6.25
CA ILE A 11 -12.60 -0.84 -5.99
C ILE A 11 -12.28 -1.39 -4.61
N GLU A 12 -13.26 -2.03 -3.98
CA GLU A 12 -13.00 -2.85 -2.79
C GLU A 12 -12.30 -4.14 -3.21
N GLU A 13 -11.22 -4.48 -2.52
CA GLU A 13 -10.42 -5.68 -2.79
C GLU A 13 -10.10 -6.39 -1.47
N ARG A 14 -10.10 -7.72 -1.51
CA ARG A 14 -9.64 -8.55 -0.40
C ARG A 14 -8.14 -8.75 -0.51
N PHE A 15 -7.41 -8.24 0.47
CA PHE A 15 -5.96 -8.39 0.57
C PHE A 15 -5.59 -9.57 1.46
N GLN A 16 -4.35 -10.03 1.30
CA GLN A 16 -3.77 -11.08 2.11
C GLN A 16 -2.49 -10.57 2.77
N ASP A 17 -2.42 -10.65 4.09
CA ASP A 17 -1.18 -10.44 4.85
C ASP A 17 -0.67 -11.80 5.33
N ILE A 18 0.31 -12.34 4.60
CA ILE A 18 0.86 -13.67 4.84
C ILE A 18 1.72 -13.70 6.10
N ASN A 19 2.17 -12.54 6.58
CA ASN A 19 3.01 -12.41 7.77
C ASN A 19 2.21 -11.94 9.00
N ASP A 20 0.87 -11.97 8.94
CA ASP A 20 0.05 -11.61 10.09
C ASP A 20 -0.04 -12.77 11.09
N ASP A 21 0.71 -12.63 12.18
CA ASP A 21 0.75 -13.59 13.30
C ASP A 21 -0.53 -13.56 14.16
N THR A 22 -1.47 -12.64 13.91
CA THR A 22 -2.73 -12.54 14.69
C THR A 22 -3.82 -13.51 14.25
N GLY A 23 -3.55 -14.32 13.20
CA GLY A 23 -4.50 -15.27 12.62
C GLY A 23 -5.49 -14.65 11.63
N LYS A 24 -5.40 -13.34 11.35
CA LYS A 24 -6.23 -12.64 10.36
C LYS A 24 -5.48 -12.47 9.03
N ILE A 25 -5.39 -13.56 8.29
CA ILE A 25 -4.64 -13.61 7.01
C ILE A 25 -5.27 -12.70 5.93
N HIS A 26 -6.52 -12.27 6.10
CA HIS A 26 -7.25 -11.45 5.13
C HIS A 26 -7.84 -10.17 5.73
N PHE A 27 -7.79 -9.10 4.95
CA PHE A 27 -8.48 -7.84 5.24
C PHE A 27 -9.08 -7.24 3.96
N PHE A 28 -10.05 -6.34 4.13
CA PHE A 28 -10.63 -5.60 3.01
C PHE A 28 -10.10 -4.17 2.99
N GLY A 29 -9.91 -3.63 1.80
CA GLY A 29 -9.52 -2.24 1.59
C GLY A 29 -9.87 -1.78 0.19
N TYR A 30 -9.58 -0.52 -0.12
CA TYR A 30 -9.83 0.02 -1.46
C TYR A 30 -8.53 0.14 -2.25
N ARG A 31 -8.50 -0.40 -3.47
CA ARG A 31 -7.39 -0.22 -4.41
C ARG A 31 -7.78 0.69 -5.56
N CYS A 32 -6.93 1.66 -5.86
CA CYS A 32 -7.02 2.43 -7.09
C CYS A 32 -6.48 1.62 -8.26
N LEU A 33 -7.29 1.45 -9.30
CA LEU A 33 -6.91 0.71 -10.51
C LEU A 33 -5.87 1.44 -11.37
N SER A 34 -5.74 2.77 -11.24
CA SER A 34 -4.83 3.57 -12.07
C SER A 34 -3.44 3.77 -11.46
N CYS A 35 -3.33 4.01 -10.15
CA CYS A 35 -2.02 4.30 -9.52
C CYS A 35 -1.60 3.27 -8.46
N GLY A 36 -2.46 2.29 -8.14
CA GLY A 36 -2.19 1.28 -7.12
C GLY A 36 -2.23 1.79 -5.68
N GLU A 37 -2.73 2.99 -5.42
CA GLU A 37 -2.94 3.46 -4.05
C GLU A 37 -3.94 2.57 -3.32
N ILE A 38 -3.56 2.11 -2.12
CA ILE A 38 -4.41 1.31 -1.23
C ILE A 38 -4.84 2.17 -0.05
N LEU A 39 -6.14 2.19 0.23
CA LEU A 39 -6.75 2.76 1.43
C LEU A 39 -7.20 1.63 2.35
N ASP A 40 -6.55 1.58 3.51
CA ASP A 40 -6.82 0.69 4.62
C ASP A 40 -6.44 1.46 5.92
N PRO A 41 -7.19 1.33 7.03
CA PRO A 41 -6.90 2.07 8.26
C PRO A 41 -5.49 1.84 8.82
N VAL A 42 -4.96 0.62 8.73
CA VAL A 42 -3.61 0.28 9.24
C VAL A 42 -2.54 0.91 8.36
N ILE A 43 -2.67 0.79 7.04
CA ILE A 43 -1.79 1.42 6.07
C ILE A 43 -1.81 2.95 6.24
N ALA A 44 -2.99 3.56 6.40
CA ALA A 44 -3.14 5.00 6.60
C ALA A 44 -2.45 5.47 7.89
N ARG A 45 -2.65 4.75 9.00
CA ARG A 45 -1.97 5.02 10.28
C ARG A 45 -0.46 4.87 10.15
N ASN A 46 0.03 3.82 9.49
CA ASN A 46 1.46 3.61 9.30
C ASN A 46 2.09 4.72 8.43
N ARG A 47 1.34 5.25 7.45
CA ARG A 47 1.78 6.39 6.63
C ARG A 47 1.82 7.70 7.43
N SER A 48 0.84 7.98 8.29
CA SER A 48 0.81 9.22 9.08
C SER A 48 1.95 9.30 10.10
N HIS A 49 2.41 8.16 10.62
CA HIS A 49 3.56 8.09 11.52
C HIS A 49 4.92 8.06 10.81
N ARG A 50 4.96 7.98 9.47
CA ARG A 50 6.21 7.91 8.71
C ARG A 50 6.76 9.32 8.47
N PRO A 51 8.08 9.55 8.63
CA PRO A 51 8.67 10.85 8.30
C PRO A 51 8.41 11.21 6.83
N ALA A 52 8.13 12.48 6.56
CA ALA A 52 7.84 13.00 5.23
C ALA A 52 8.96 12.74 4.21
N ARG A 53 10.18 12.51 4.69
CA ARG A 53 11.32 12.13 3.86
C ARG A 53 11.45 10.61 3.80
N PRO A 54 11.69 10.03 2.61
CA PRO A 54 12.08 8.62 2.51
C PRO A 54 13.26 8.37 3.44
N LEU A 55 13.18 7.32 4.25
CA LEU A 55 14.32 6.89 5.06
C LEU A 55 15.49 6.60 4.12
N ARG A 56 16.55 7.42 4.18
CA ARG A 56 17.76 7.23 3.39
C ARG A 56 18.30 5.82 3.64
N GLY A 57 18.66 5.11 2.58
CA GLY A 57 19.12 3.72 2.67
C GLY A 57 18.03 2.65 2.76
N ARG A 58 16.73 3.01 2.84
CA ARG A 58 15.60 2.07 2.69
C ARG A 58 14.89 2.18 1.34
N GLY A 59 15.60 2.64 0.31
CA GLY A 59 15.13 2.48 -1.07
C GLY A 59 15.09 0.99 -1.41
N ARG A 60 14.11 0.54 -2.20
CA ARG A 60 14.17 -0.81 -2.77
C ARG A 60 15.48 -0.92 -3.56
N HIS A 61 16.33 -1.88 -3.22
CA HIS A 61 17.43 -2.27 -4.11
C HIS A 61 16.80 -2.86 -5.37
N VAL A 62 16.67 -2.03 -6.40
CA VAL A 62 16.29 -2.50 -7.73
C VAL A 62 17.52 -3.19 -8.29
N LYS A 63 17.52 -4.54 -8.30
CA LYS A 63 18.50 -5.27 -9.12
C LYS A 63 18.20 -4.90 -10.58
N PRO A 64 19.17 -4.44 -11.37
CA PRO A 64 18.94 -4.19 -12.78
C PRO A 64 18.50 -5.50 -13.44
N VAL A 65 17.43 -5.43 -14.24
CA VAL A 65 17.04 -6.53 -15.11
C VAL A 65 18.11 -6.63 -16.19
N ALA A 66 18.79 -7.78 -16.28
CA ALA A 66 19.74 -8.04 -17.34
C ALA A 66 19.00 -8.01 -18.70
N ALA A 67 19.56 -7.27 -19.66
CA ALA A 67 19.06 -7.17 -21.03
C ALA A 67 19.25 -8.46 -21.81
#